data_AF-A0A7V8D8E0-F1
#
_entry.id   AF-A0A7V8D8E0-F1
#
_cell.length_a   1.000
_cell.length_b   1.000
_cell.length_c   1.000
_cell.angle_alpha   90.00
_cell.angle_beta   90.00
_cell.angle_gamma   90.00
#
_symmetry.space_group_name_H-M   'P 1'
#
loop_
_entity.id
_entity.type
_entity.pdbx_description
1 polymer ?
#
loop_
_entity_poly.entity_id
_entity_poly.type
_entity_poly.pdbx_seq_one_letter_code
_entity_poly.pdbx_strand_id
1 'polypeptide(L)'
;MPSIDVTKQTKIVMPKLQKWLLLGLVFLLLFLGTSAYFFRRNLYKELIKPTIPFQIANKPSVPNYADESAWLKRGTPISTNTDVFFINPTAYYNGKLGWNANIAEDNLTTRLRQVVLPNHAAPFETQNNMWLPKYRQATLYAMLSQSEDSRDALDLAYSDIE
;
A
#
# COMPACT_ATOMS: atom_id res chain seq x y z
N MET A 1 -15.34 40.63 -64.85
CA MET A 1 -15.04 39.53 -63.91
C MET A 1 -14.31 40.11 -62.71
N PRO A 2 -14.88 40.12 -61.50
CA PRO A 2 -14.13 40.43 -60.29
C PRO A 2 -13.54 39.13 -59.73
N SER A 3 -12.21 39.07 -59.62
CA SER A 3 -11.50 37.99 -58.93
C SER A 3 -11.72 38.13 -57.42
N ILE A 4 -12.47 37.21 -56.83
CA ILE A 4 -12.63 37.09 -55.38
C ILE A 4 -11.32 36.56 -54.82
N ASP A 5 -10.62 37.38 -54.04
CA ASP A 5 -9.40 37.00 -53.35
C ASP A 5 -9.75 36.08 -52.16
N VAL A 6 -9.41 34.80 -52.29
CA VAL A 6 -9.75 33.73 -51.33
C VAL A 6 -8.71 33.64 -50.18
N THR A 7 -7.78 34.58 -50.02
CA THR A 7 -6.66 34.45 -49.07
C THR A 7 -6.74 35.25 -47.77
N LYS A 8 -7.93 35.61 -47.28
CA LYS A 8 -8.05 36.07 -45.88
C LYS A 8 -8.09 34.88 -44.91
N GLN A 9 -6.91 34.32 -44.62
CA GLN A 9 -6.71 33.50 -43.43
C GLN A 9 -7.07 34.34 -42.20
N THR A 10 -8.21 34.04 -41.59
CA THR A 10 -8.64 34.63 -40.32
C THR A 10 -7.71 34.09 -39.23
N LYS A 11 -6.65 34.84 -38.90
CA LYS A 11 -5.84 34.55 -37.71
C LYS A 11 -6.76 34.61 -36.50
N ILE A 12 -6.97 33.47 -35.82
CA ILE A 12 -7.68 33.42 -34.55
C ILE A 12 -6.81 34.13 -33.51
N VAL A 13 -6.98 35.44 -33.38
CA VAL A 13 -6.28 36.25 -32.37
C VAL A 13 -7.10 36.18 -31.09
N MET A 14 -6.67 35.32 -30.15
CA MET A 14 -7.27 35.31 -28.81
C MET A 14 -7.12 36.70 -28.16
N PRO A 15 -8.19 37.29 -27.59
CA PRO A 15 -8.12 38.52 -26.82
C PRO A 15 -7.10 38.41 -25.68
N LYS A 16 -6.40 39.52 -25.38
CA LYS A 16 -5.32 39.58 -24.37
C LYS A 16 -5.74 38.97 -23.03
N LEU A 17 -6.99 39.19 -22.60
CA LEU A 17 -7.54 38.65 -21.35
C LEU A 17 -7.59 37.10 -21.34
N GLN A 18 -8.02 36.46 -22.44
CA GLN A 18 -8.05 35.00 -22.52
C GLN A 18 -6.66 34.38 -22.41
N LYS A 19 -5.62 35.03 -22.96
CA LYS A 19 -4.23 34.57 -22.81
C LYS A 19 -3.76 34.62 -21.37
N TRP A 20 -4.09 35.68 -20.63
CA TRP A 20 -3.77 35.79 -19.20
C TRP A 20 -4.57 34.78 -18.35
N LEU A 21 -5.84 34.53 -18.68
CA LEU A 21 -6.64 33.49 -18.02
C LEU A 21 -6.06 32.09 -18.27
N LEU A 22 -5.65 31.79 -19.51
CA LEU A 22 -5.00 30.52 -19.83
C LEU A 22 -3.65 30.37 -19.12
N LEU A 23 -2.82 31.41 -19.10
CA LEU A 23 -1.55 31.40 -18.36
C LEU A 23 -1.78 31.22 -16.85
N GLY A 24 -2.78 31.90 -16.29
CA GLY A 24 -3.17 31.75 -14.89
C GLY A 24 -3.67 30.33 -14.57
N LEU A 25 -4.46 29.73 -15.46
CA LEU A 25 -4.92 28.35 -15.31
C LEU A 25 -3.76 27.35 -15.38
N VAL A 26 -2.84 27.53 -16.33
CA VAL A 26 -1.64 26.68 -16.44
C VAL A 26 -0.78 26.81 -15.18
N PHE A 27 -0.55 28.03 -14.70
CA PHE A 27 0.18 28.26 -13.46
C PHE A 27 -0.51 27.63 -12.25
N LEU A 28 -1.85 27.75 -12.15
CA LEU A 28 -2.63 27.12 -11.08
C LEU A 28 -2.53 25.60 -11.13
N LEU A 29 -2.66 24.98 -12.30
CA LEU A 29 -2.53 23.53 -12.46
C LEU A 29 -1.13 23.04 -12.13
N LEU A 30 -0.09 23.78 -12.53
CA LEU A 30 1.29 23.49 -12.16
C LEU A 30 1.47 23.60 -10.64
N PHE A 31 0.99 24.68 -10.03
CA PHE A 31 1.07 24.89 -8.59
C PHE A 31 0.35 23.77 -7.82
N LEU A 32 -0.87 23.40 -8.22
CA LEU A 32 -1.63 22.32 -7.62
C LEU A 32 -0.92 20.96 -7.80
N GLY A 33 -0.40 20.68 -9.00
CA GLY A 33 0.33 19.44 -9.29
C GLY A 33 1.62 19.33 -8.48
N THR A 34 2.40 20.40 -8.40
CA THR A 34 3.62 20.47 -7.59
C THR A 34 3.29 20.34 -6.10
N SER A 35 2.29 21.07 -5.61
CA SER A 35 1.81 20.95 -4.22
C SER A 35 1.40 19.52 -3.90
N ALA A 36 0.55 18.89 -4.73
CA ALA A 36 0.15 17.50 -4.56
C ALA A 36 1.35 16.54 -4.56
N TYR A 37 2.35 16.77 -5.42
CA TYR A 37 3.58 15.98 -5.45
C TYR A 37 4.37 16.10 -4.14
N PHE A 38 4.53 17.31 -3.59
CA PHE A 38 5.22 17.52 -2.31
C PHE A 38 4.44 16.96 -1.12
N PHE A 39 3.11 17.10 -1.10
CA PHE A 39 2.24 16.63 -0.01
C PHE A 39 1.81 15.16 -0.15
N ARG A 40 2.19 14.45 -1.22
CA ARG A 40 1.74 13.07 -1.52
C ARG A 40 1.89 12.11 -0.34
N ARG A 41 2.97 12.24 0.44
CA ARG A 41 3.24 11.36 1.59
C ARG A 41 2.23 11.57 2.72
N ASN A 42 1.90 12.83 3.02
CA ASN A 42 0.92 13.14 4.06
C ASN A 42 -0.48 12.73 3.61
N LEU A 43 -0.83 12.97 2.35
CA LEU A 43 -2.09 12.50 1.77
C LEU A 43 -2.20 10.97 1.86
N TYR A 44 -1.16 10.25 1.44
CA TYR A 44 -1.15 8.79 1.54
C TYR A 44 -1.31 8.31 2.98
N LYS A 45 -0.57 8.89 3.94
CA LYS A 45 -0.67 8.54 5.36
C LYS A 45 -2.10 8.73 5.89
N GLU A 46 -2.76 9.83 5.55
CA GLU A 46 -4.15 10.07 5.96
C GLU A 46 -5.14 9.11 5.26
N LEU A 47 -4.89 8.73 4.00
CA LEU A 47 -5.76 7.80 3.27
C LEU A 47 -5.79 6.38 3.87
N ILE A 48 -4.66 5.95 4.44
CA ILE A 48 -4.50 4.59 5.02
C ILE A 48 -4.72 4.54 6.53
N LYS A 49 -5.03 5.69 7.16
CA LYS A 49 -5.23 5.79 8.60
C LYS A 49 -6.49 5.03 9.05
N PRO A 50 -6.41 4.22 10.11
CA PRO A 50 -7.61 3.64 10.73
C PRO A 50 -8.57 4.69 11.28
N THR A 51 -9.85 4.46 11.07
CA THR A 51 -10.92 5.41 11.45
C THR A 51 -11.32 5.30 12.92
N ILE A 52 -11.07 4.15 13.53
CA ILE A 52 -11.48 3.84 14.91
C ILE A 52 -10.26 3.57 15.79
N PRO A 53 -10.27 3.96 17.09
CA PRO A 53 -9.20 3.64 18.03
C PRO A 53 -8.98 2.12 18.17
N PHE A 54 -7.74 1.72 18.46
CA PHE A 54 -7.35 0.31 18.52
C PHE A 54 -8.15 -0.50 19.55
N GLN A 55 -8.48 0.11 20.68
CA GLN A 55 -9.10 -0.56 21.83
C GLN A 55 -10.51 -1.04 21.50
N ILE A 56 -11.25 -0.27 20.69
CA ILE A 56 -12.61 -0.61 20.25
C ILE A 56 -12.66 -1.25 18.86
N ALA A 57 -11.54 -1.29 18.14
CA ALA A 57 -11.45 -1.97 16.86
C ALA A 57 -11.64 -3.48 17.01
N ASN A 58 -12.32 -4.09 16.04
CA ASN A 58 -12.41 -5.54 15.96
C ASN A 58 -11.00 -6.11 15.73
N LYS A 59 -10.56 -7.00 16.63
CA LYS A 59 -9.29 -7.69 16.53
C LYS A 59 -9.53 -9.05 15.87
N PRO A 60 -8.88 -9.37 14.74
CA PRO A 60 -9.01 -10.67 14.12
C PRO A 60 -8.61 -11.80 15.08
N SER A 61 -9.23 -12.96 14.89
CA SER A 61 -8.91 -14.19 15.63
C SER A 61 -7.43 -14.55 15.51
N VAL A 62 -6.85 -15.04 16.62
CA VAL A 62 -5.46 -15.51 16.67
C VAL A 62 -5.26 -16.64 15.65
N PRO A 63 -4.20 -16.63 14.84
CA PRO A 63 -3.85 -17.73 13.93
C PRO A 63 -3.58 -19.03 14.69
N ASN A 64 -4.08 -20.15 14.17
CA ASN A 64 -3.68 -21.48 14.63
C ASN A 64 -2.61 -22.06 13.70
N TYR A 65 -1.35 -22.06 14.12
CA TYR A 65 -0.23 -22.53 13.30
C TYR A 65 -0.17 -24.05 13.10
N ALA A 66 -1.01 -24.82 13.79
CA ALA A 66 -1.22 -26.23 13.43
C ALA A 66 -1.89 -26.37 12.05
N ASP A 67 -2.71 -25.39 11.66
CA ASP A 67 -3.49 -25.41 10.42
C ASP A 67 -2.66 -24.95 9.22
N GLU A 68 -2.80 -25.63 8.09
CA GLU A 68 -2.09 -25.28 6.85
C GLU A 68 -2.50 -23.89 6.31
N SER A 69 -3.75 -23.48 6.57
CA SER A 69 -4.27 -22.18 6.13
C SER A 69 -3.56 -20.98 6.78
N ALA A 70 -2.91 -21.18 7.93
CA ALA A 70 -2.11 -20.19 8.64
C ALA A 70 -0.71 -20.00 8.04
N TRP A 71 -0.37 -20.69 6.93
CA TRP A 71 0.94 -20.58 6.28
C TRP A 71 0.80 -20.05 4.84
N LEU A 72 1.71 -19.18 4.43
CA LEU A 72 1.93 -18.88 3.01
C LEU A 72 2.72 -19.99 2.34
N LYS A 73 3.69 -20.55 3.09
CA LYS A 73 4.48 -21.72 2.74
C LYS A 73 4.80 -22.44 4.04
N ARG A 74 4.43 -23.71 4.13
CA ARG A 74 4.70 -24.55 5.30
C ARG A 74 5.83 -25.49 4.94
N GLY A 75 6.91 -25.46 5.70
CA GLY A 75 8.00 -26.40 5.55
C GLY A 75 7.55 -27.82 5.91
N THR A 76 8.35 -28.82 5.53
CA THR A 76 8.12 -30.20 5.94
C THR A 76 8.76 -30.42 7.31
N PRO A 77 8.03 -30.92 8.34
CA PRO A 77 8.59 -31.13 9.68
C PRO A 77 9.83 -32.03 9.73
N ILE A 78 9.94 -32.97 8.79
CA ILE A 78 11.10 -33.84 8.62
C ILE A 78 11.75 -33.42 7.29
N SER A 79 12.88 -32.72 7.37
CA SER A 79 13.65 -32.25 6.22
C SER A 79 15.14 -32.39 6.50
N THR A 80 15.92 -32.70 5.48
CA THR A 80 17.40 -32.64 5.54
C THR A 80 17.95 -31.26 5.20
N ASN A 81 17.07 -30.33 4.77
CA ASN A 81 17.43 -28.98 4.40
C ASN A 81 17.45 -28.06 5.63
N THR A 82 18.13 -26.93 5.52
CA THR A 82 18.14 -25.91 6.58
C THR A 82 16.76 -25.26 6.70
N ASP A 83 16.23 -25.18 7.91
CA ASP A 83 14.98 -24.46 8.18
C ASP A 83 15.19 -22.95 8.13
N VAL A 84 14.34 -22.28 7.34
CA VAL A 84 14.31 -20.81 7.27
C VAL A 84 12.92 -20.34 7.65
N PHE A 85 12.84 -19.68 8.80
CA PHE A 85 11.64 -18.98 9.25
C PHE A 85 11.66 -17.55 8.71
N PHE A 86 10.76 -17.25 7.79
CA PHE A 86 10.72 -15.95 7.10
C PHE A 86 9.48 -15.15 7.50
N ILE A 87 9.70 -14.04 8.18
CA ILE A 87 8.66 -13.09 8.56
C ILE A 87 8.60 -11.99 7.50
N ASN A 88 7.52 -11.94 6.75
CA ASN A 88 7.35 -10.95 5.69
C ASN A 88 7.05 -9.55 6.25
N PRO A 89 7.42 -8.46 5.55
CA PRO A 89 6.95 -7.11 5.88
C PRO A 89 5.43 -6.98 5.69
N THR A 90 4.82 -5.95 6.29
CA THR A 90 3.38 -5.71 6.10
C THR A 90 3.04 -5.41 4.63
N ALA A 91 2.06 -6.12 4.10
CA ALA A 91 1.41 -5.83 2.81
C ALA A 91 -0.02 -5.27 3.00
N TYR A 92 -0.42 -5.04 4.25
CA TYR A 92 -1.73 -4.52 4.62
C TYR A 92 -1.69 -2.99 4.65
N TYR A 93 -2.30 -2.37 3.64
CA TYR A 93 -2.28 -0.91 3.45
C TYR A 93 -3.64 -0.25 3.69
N ASN A 94 -4.69 -1.01 4.02
CA ASN A 94 -6.03 -0.50 4.13
C ASN A 94 -6.48 -0.37 5.59
N GLY A 95 -6.03 0.68 6.30
CA GLY A 95 -6.43 0.90 7.69
C GLY A 95 -7.93 1.10 7.90
N LYS A 96 -8.73 1.36 6.85
CA LYS A 96 -10.20 1.50 6.98
C LYS A 96 -10.89 0.23 7.45
N LEU A 97 -10.30 -0.94 7.22
CA LEU A 97 -10.83 -2.22 7.68
C LEU A 97 -10.41 -2.56 9.12
N GLY A 98 -9.50 -1.78 9.71
CA GLY A 98 -9.01 -1.97 11.07
C GLY A 98 -7.49 -1.87 11.16
N TRP A 99 -6.99 -2.01 12.38
CA TRP A 99 -5.57 -1.90 12.70
C TRP A 99 -4.75 -3.12 12.28
N ASN A 100 -5.33 -4.33 12.36
CA ASN A 100 -4.66 -5.57 11.98
C ASN A 100 -5.52 -6.35 10.98
N ALA A 101 -4.89 -6.88 9.94
CA ALA A 101 -5.57 -7.70 8.95
C ALA A 101 -5.88 -9.10 9.50
N ASN A 102 -6.97 -9.68 9.02
CA ASN A 102 -7.24 -11.11 9.21
C ASN A 102 -6.31 -11.91 8.29
N ILE A 103 -5.73 -13.02 8.78
CA ILE A 103 -4.88 -13.91 7.99
C ILE A 103 -5.61 -14.55 6.79
N ALA A 104 -6.94 -14.59 6.83
CA ALA A 104 -7.79 -15.07 5.74
C ALA A 104 -8.14 -13.98 4.70
N GLU A 105 -7.60 -12.75 4.83
CA GLU A 105 -7.87 -11.69 3.86
C GLU A 105 -7.21 -11.99 2.50
N ASP A 106 -8.04 -12.20 1.47
CA ASP A 106 -7.59 -12.61 0.13
C ASP A 106 -6.71 -11.56 -0.54
N ASN A 107 -7.06 -10.27 -0.41
CA ASN A 107 -6.28 -9.18 -0.99
C ASN A 107 -4.87 -9.12 -0.38
N LEU A 108 -4.77 -9.31 0.94
CA LEU A 108 -3.50 -9.39 1.63
C LEU A 108 -2.68 -10.59 1.14
N THR A 109 -3.28 -11.78 1.15
CA THR A 109 -2.62 -13.01 0.71
C THR A 109 -2.13 -12.92 -0.74
N THR A 110 -2.93 -12.31 -1.62
CA THR A 110 -2.59 -12.09 -3.03
C THR A 110 -1.38 -11.16 -3.17
N ARG A 111 -1.38 -10.03 -2.47
CA ARG A 111 -0.24 -9.09 -2.49
C ARG A 111 1.02 -9.73 -1.92
N LEU A 112 0.92 -10.51 -0.85
CA LEU A 112 2.06 -11.25 -0.30
C LEU A 112 2.67 -12.16 -1.37
N ARG A 113 1.85 -12.99 -2.03
CA ARG A 113 2.32 -13.92 -3.07
C ARG A 113 2.87 -13.24 -4.31
N GLN A 114 2.27 -12.15 -4.76
CA GLN A 114 2.63 -11.51 -6.03
C GLN A 114 3.74 -10.47 -5.90
N VAL A 115 3.85 -9.82 -4.74
CA VAL A 115 4.76 -8.69 -4.54
C VAL A 115 5.82 -9.01 -3.51
N VAL A 116 5.45 -9.55 -2.35
CA VAL A 116 6.39 -9.68 -1.24
C VAL A 116 7.29 -10.89 -1.40
N LEU A 117 6.71 -12.08 -1.63
CA LEU A 117 7.49 -13.31 -1.71
C LEU A 117 8.52 -13.32 -2.85
N PRO A 118 8.18 -12.91 -4.09
CA PRO A 118 9.14 -12.95 -5.20
C PRO A 118 10.33 -12.00 -4.99
N ASN A 119 10.12 -10.89 -4.28
CA ASN A 119 11.14 -9.86 -4.08
C ASN A 119 11.97 -10.07 -2.80
N HIS A 120 11.37 -10.66 -1.75
CA HIS A 120 12.00 -10.71 -0.43
C HIS A 120 12.27 -12.13 0.08
N ALA A 121 11.42 -13.11 -0.27
CA ALA A 121 11.58 -14.49 0.20
C ALA A 121 12.29 -15.39 -0.81
N ALA A 122 12.16 -15.10 -2.12
CA ALA A 122 12.74 -15.89 -3.19
C ALA A 122 14.24 -16.22 -3.05
N PRO A 123 15.12 -15.29 -2.57
CA PRO A 123 16.54 -15.59 -2.38
C PRO A 123 16.81 -16.75 -1.40
N PHE A 124 15.88 -17.04 -0.49
CA PHE A 124 16.01 -18.08 0.52
C PHE A 124 15.39 -19.42 0.10
N GLU A 125 14.62 -19.48 -0.99
CA GLU A 125 13.85 -20.69 -1.32
C GLU A 125 14.69 -21.88 -1.82
N THR A 126 15.89 -21.62 -2.33
CA THR A 126 16.73 -22.66 -2.93
C THR A 126 17.45 -23.45 -1.84
N GLN A 127 17.23 -24.77 -1.79
CA GLN A 127 17.86 -25.71 -0.85
C GLN A 127 17.53 -25.50 0.64
N ASN A 128 16.51 -24.71 0.96
CA ASN A 128 16.03 -24.53 2.34
C ASN A 128 14.60 -25.02 2.53
N ASN A 129 14.27 -25.41 3.76
CA ASN A 129 12.92 -25.73 4.20
C ASN A 129 12.26 -24.45 4.75
N MET A 130 11.39 -23.84 3.94
CA MET A 130 10.87 -22.51 4.20
C MET A 130 9.57 -22.55 5.02
N TRP A 131 9.55 -21.79 6.13
CA TRP A 131 8.39 -21.61 7.01
C TRP A 131 7.97 -20.14 6.98
N LEU A 132 6.86 -19.85 6.30
CA LEU A 132 6.34 -18.50 6.11
C LEU A 132 4.94 -18.41 6.75
N PRO A 133 4.85 -17.99 8.02
CA PRO A 133 3.56 -17.86 8.70
C PRO A 133 2.74 -16.71 8.12
N LYS A 134 1.42 -16.86 8.12
CA LYS A 134 0.49 -15.73 8.08
C LYS A 134 0.26 -15.29 9.52
N TYR A 135 0.39 -14.00 9.77
CA TYR A 135 0.15 -13.38 11.07
C TYR A 135 -0.77 -12.15 10.89
N ARG A 136 -1.37 -11.67 11.97
CA ARG A 136 -2.29 -10.51 11.94
C ARG A 136 -1.50 -9.23 11.71
N GLN A 137 -1.20 -8.95 10.44
CA GLN A 137 -0.34 -7.83 10.06
C GLN A 137 -0.96 -6.50 10.50
N ALA A 138 -0.19 -5.72 11.26
CA ALA A 138 -0.52 -4.33 11.51
C ALA A 138 -0.56 -3.55 10.18
N THR A 139 -1.48 -2.60 10.07
CA THR A 139 -1.55 -1.69 8.93
C THR A 139 -0.25 -0.93 8.77
N LEU A 140 0.15 -0.66 7.53
CA LEU A 140 1.31 0.19 7.24
C LEU A 140 1.25 1.54 7.99
N TYR A 141 0.04 2.06 8.26
CA TYR A 141 -0.11 3.28 9.07
C TYR A 141 0.55 3.18 10.45
N ALA A 142 0.51 2.01 11.10
CA ALA A 142 1.10 1.79 12.42
C ALA A 142 2.63 1.97 12.41
N MET A 143 3.28 1.75 11.26
CA MET A 143 4.72 1.99 11.09
C MET A 143 5.05 3.47 10.76
N LEU A 144 4.05 4.26 10.37
CA LEU A 144 4.20 5.67 9.98
C LEU A 144 3.75 6.65 11.07
N SER A 145 3.27 6.14 12.20
CA SER A 145 2.73 6.90 13.32
C SER A 145 3.42 6.45 14.61
N GLN A 146 3.49 7.34 15.60
CA GLN A 146 4.04 7.07 16.94
C GLN A 146 2.93 7.03 18.01
N SER A 147 1.67 6.91 17.58
CA SER A 147 0.54 6.82 18.52
C SER A 147 0.57 5.52 19.32
N GLU A 148 -0.03 5.52 20.50
CA GLU A 148 -0.21 4.33 21.33
C GLU A 148 -0.93 3.21 20.56
N ASP A 149 -2.04 3.52 19.89
CA ASP A 149 -2.75 2.58 19.02
C ASP A 149 -1.87 1.92 17.94
N SER A 150 -0.86 2.65 17.44
CA SER A 150 0.07 2.10 16.44
C SER A 150 1.01 1.07 17.08
N ARG A 151 1.45 1.34 18.31
CA ARG A 151 2.27 0.42 19.09
C ARG A 151 1.47 -0.81 19.46
N ASP A 152 0.25 -0.65 19.96
CA ASP A 152 -0.64 -1.77 20.30
C ASP A 152 -0.93 -2.68 19.09
N ALA A 153 -1.11 -2.09 17.91
CA ALA A 153 -1.31 -2.84 16.67
C ALA A 153 -0.06 -3.65 16.26
N LEU A 154 1.13 -3.06 16.43
CA LEU A 154 2.40 -3.74 16.18
C LEU A 154 2.66 -4.85 17.21
N ASP A 155 2.38 -4.60 18.49
CA ASP A 155 2.53 -5.58 19.58
C ASP A 155 1.58 -6.77 19.37
N LEU A 156 0.34 -6.53 18.94
CA LEU A 156 -0.59 -7.59 18.56
C LEU A 156 -0.06 -8.44 17.40
N ALA A 157 0.51 -7.81 16.38
CA ALA A 157 1.10 -8.52 15.24
C ALA A 157 2.34 -9.33 15.66
N TYR A 158 3.15 -8.79 16.57
CA TYR A 158 4.34 -9.44 17.09
C TYR A 158 4.00 -10.67 17.93
N SER A 159 2.94 -10.60 18.75
CA SER A 159 2.48 -11.72 19.59
C SER A 159 2.08 -12.97 18.83
N ASP A 160 1.84 -12.87 17.51
CA ASP A 160 1.51 -14.03 16.67
C ASP A 160 2.75 -14.85 16.28
N ILE A 161 3.97 -14.30 16.39
CA ILE A 161 5.19 -14.89 15.83
C ILE A 161 6.35 -14.97 16.82
N GLU A 162 6.09 -14.72 18.10
CA GLU A 162 7.06 -14.89 19.19
C GLU A 162 7.32 -16.36 19.55
#